data_AF-A0A7K3WWZ3-F1
#
_entry.id   AF-A0A7K3WWZ3-F1
#
_cell.length_a   1.000
_cell.length_b   1.000
_cell.length_c   1.000
_cell.angle_alpha   90.00
_cell.angle_beta   90.00
_cell.angle_gamma   90.00
#
_symmetry.space_group_name_H-M   'P 1'
#
loop_
_entity.id
_entity.type
_entity.pdbx_description
1 polymer ?
#
loop_
_entity_poly.entity_id
_entity_poly.type
_entity_poly.pdbx_seq_one_letter_code
_entity_poly.pdbx_strand_id
1 'polypeptide(L)'
;MVPGSVAVHPARRPPWAWRRGNAGNHVHASHPPSARLTALGTQLIEIHDWLREELARLRAGLGSPGGAGPARELRAHCVAFCAALGRHHTGEDGGAFRALAEQAPELRPVLAELAEDHKVVATILTRIETLLAEAADPGSVRAELDGLAALLESHFSYEERKLVAALNQLAGESVELLGVAPPQARAHHPRGTETA
;
A
#
# COMPACT_ATOMS: atom_id res chain seq x y z
N MET A 1 29.02 0.46 -41.84
CA MET A 1 27.83 0.72 -41.01
C MET A 1 27.60 -0.51 -40.15
N VAL A 2 27.44 -0.35 -38.83
CA VAL A 2 27.21 -1.45 -37.87
C VAL A 2 25.81 -1.26 -37.28
N PRO A 3 24.93 -2.28 -37.25
CA PRO A 3 23.64 -2.16 -36.59
C PRO A 3 23.83 -2.18 -35.06
N GLY A 4 23.22 -1.22 -34.35
CA GLY A 4 23.30 -1.15 -32.89
C GLY A 4 22.36 -2.15 -32.23
N SER A 5 22.88 -2.95 -31.29
CA SER A 5 22.05 -3.79 -30.42
C SER A 5 21.22 -2.94 -29.46
N VAL A 6 19.88 -3.07 -29.53
CA VAL A 6 19.00 -2.57 -28.48
C VAL A 6 19.09 -3.53 -27.29
N ALA A 7 19.64 -3.04 -26.17
CA ALA A 7 19.72 -3.82 -24.94
C ALA A 7 18.33 -3.89 -24.27
N VAL A 8 17.70 -5.07 -24.29
CA VAL A 8 16.49 -5.33 -23.51
C VAL A 8 16.85 -5.31 -22.02
N HIS A 9 16.32 -4.35 -21.27
CA HIS A 9 16.46 -4.35 -19.82
C HIS A 9 15.58 -5.44 -19.20
N PRO A 10 16.10 -6.25 -18.25
CA PRO A 10 15.30 -7.25 -17.57
C PRO A 10 14.26 -6.57 -16.67
N ALA A 11 13.00 -6.98 -16.80
CA ALA A 11 11.92 -6.50 -15.94
C ALA A 11 12.22 -6.82 -14.47
N ARG A 12 12.09 -5.82 -13.59
CA ARG A 12 12.15 -6.02 -12.14
C ARG A 12 10.99 -6.93 -11.72
N ARG A 13 11.28 -7.93 -10.89
CA ARG A 13 10.27 -8.89 -10.41
C ARG A 13 9.36 -8.16 -9.39
N PRO A 14 8.03 -8.24 -9.50
CA PRO A 14 7.13 -7.59 -8.54
C PRO A 14 7.25 -8.26 -7.16
N PRO A 15 6.99 -7.52 -6.05
CA PRO A 15 7.28 -7.97 -4.69
C PRO A 15 6.55 -9.27 -4.29
N TRP A 16 5.41 -9.57 -4.91
CA TRP A 16 4.63 -10.79 -4.67
C TRP A 16 5.20 -12.07 -5.33
N ALA A 17 6.20 -11.99 -6.21
CA ALA A 17 6.68 -13.11 -7.03
C ALA A 17 7.71 -14.04 -6.34
N TRP A 18 7.55 -14.32 -5.05
CA TRP A 18 8.44 -15.24 -4.32
C TRP A 18 7.96 -16.70 -4.30
N ARG A 19 8.96 -17.57 -4.31
CA ARG A 19 8.95 -19.00 -4.67
C ARG A 19 8.04 -19.88 -3.80
N ARG A 20 7.41 -20.91 -4.39
CA ARG A 20 7.00 -22.11 -3.62
C ARG A 20 8.24 -22.68 -2.91
N GLY A 21 8.06 -23.07 -1.64
CA GLY A 21 9.16 -23.23 -0.70
C GLY A 21 10.09 -24.42 -0.95
N ASN A 22 11.27 -24.35 -0.32
CA ASN A 22 12.09 -25.50 0.04
C ASN A 22 12.20 -25.51 1.57
N ALA A 23 11.96 -26.64 2.21
CA ALA A 23 11.87 -26.73 3.67
C ALA A 23 13.28 -26.77 4.29
N GLY A 24 13.78 -25.60 4.70
CA GLY A 24 14.98 -25.44 5.52
C GLY A 24 14.62 -24.91 6.91
N ASN A 25 15.07 -25.59 7.96
CA ASN A 25 14.69 -25.31 9.34
C ASN A 25 15.29 -23.99 9.86
N HIS A 26 14.57 -22.88 9.69
CA HIS A 26 14.92 -21.58 10.25
C HIS A 26 14.01 -21.26 11.44
N VAL A 27 14.60 -21.12 12.62
CA VAL A 27 13.93 -20.52 13.78
C VAL A 27 13.61 -19.06 13.48
N HIS A 28 12.34 -18.75 13.21
CA HIS A 28 11.89 -17.37 13.13
C HIS A 28 12.08 -16.72 14.51
N ALA A 29 12.98 -15.74 14.59
CA ALA A 29 13.07 -14.87 15.75
C ALA A 29 11.73 -14.16 15.93
N SER A 30 10.99 -14.53 16.97
CA SER A 30 9.72 -13.92 17.34
C SER A 30 9.95 -12.46 17.71
N HIS A 31 9.74 -11.56 16.75
CA HIS A 31 9.77 -10.12 17.00
C HIS A 31 8.74 -9.77 18.07
N PRO A 32 8.99 -8.79 18.96
CA PRO A 32 8.02 -8.38 19.97
C PRO A 32 6.74 -7.83 19.29
N PRO A 33 5.56 -7.95 19.92
CA PRO A 33 4.28 -7.55 19.30
C PRO A 33 4.27 -6.11 18.75
N SER A 34 4.85 -5.16 19.50
CA SER A 34 4.97 -3.75 19.08
C SER A 34 5.75 -3.56 17.79
N ALA A 35 6.90 -4.23 17.63
CA ALA A 35 7.68 -4.17 16.39
C ALA A 35 6.91 -4.73 15.18
N ARG A 36 5.99 -5.68 15.39
CA ARG A 36 5.11 -6.20 14.33
C ARG A 36 4.03 -5.19 13.93
N LEU A 37 3.46 -4.47 14.90
CA LEU A 37 2.44 -3.45 14.64
C LEU A 37 3.03 -2.25 13.88
N THR A 38 4.20 -1.76 14.28
CA THR A 38 4.91 -0.71 13.52
C THR A 38 5.29 -1.19 12.12
N ALA A 39 5.80 -2.43 11.98
CA ALA A 39 6.11 -2.99 10.66
C ALA A 39 4.88 -3.13 9.75
N LEU A 40 3.70 -3.45 10.29
CA LEU A 40 2.45 -3.48 9.54
C LEU A 40 2.09 -2.08 8.99
N GLY A 41 2.26 -1.04 9.81
CA GLY A 41 2.06 0.35 9.37
C GLY A 41 3.04 0.78 8.27
N THR A 42 4.29 0.34 8.32
CA THR A 42 5.26 0.55 7.24
C THR A 42 4.87 -0.20 5.97
N GLN A 43 4.44 -1.47 6.07
CA GLN A 43 4.04 -2.27 4.92
C GLN A 43 2.82 -1.69 4.19
N LEU A 44 1.88 -1.09 4.91
CA LEU A 44 0.74 -0.38 4.33
C LEU A 44 1.20 0.75 3.40
N ILE A 45 2.07 1.64 3.90
CA ILE A 45 2.64 2.75 3.12
C ILE A 45 3.41 2.24 1.90
N GLU A 46 4.26 1.21 2.08
CA GLU A 46 5.05 0.63 0.98
C GLU A 46 4.17 0.05 -0.15
N ILE A 47 3.03 -0.55 0.18
CA ILE A 47 2.07 -1.06 -0.81
C ILE A 47 1.34 0.09 -1.50
N HIS A 48 0.92 1.12 -0.77
CA HIS A 48 0.26 2.30 -1.35
C HIS A 48 1.16 3.08 -2.30
N ASP A 49 2.42 3.32 -1.94
CA ASP A 49 3.37 3.99 -2.82
C ASP A 49 3.63 3.19 -4.10
N TRP A 50 3.75 1.86 -3.99
CA TRP A 50 3.82 0.99 -5.16
C TRP A 50 2.55 1.08 -6.04
N LEU A 51 1.35 1.10 -5.45
CA LEU A 51 0.08 1.24 -6.16
C LEU A 51 -0.05 2.61 -6.86
N ARG A 52 0.32 3.71 -6.19
CA ARG A 52 0.42 5.06 -6.77
C ARG A 52 1.33 5.06 -8.00
N GLU A 53 2.50 4.45 -7.87
CA GLU A 53 3.48 4.36 -8.96
C GLU A 53 2.98 3.55 -10.17
N GLU A 54 2.40 2.36 -9.97
CA GLU A 54 1.88 1.55 -11.10
C GLU A 54 0.71 2.25 -11.82
N LEU A 55 -0.18 2.90 -11.07
CA LEU A 55 -1.28 3.66 -11.65
C LEU A 55 -0.78 4.86 -12.47
N ALA A 56 0.26 5.56 -12.00
CA ALA A 56 0.93 6.60 -12.78
C ALA A 56 1.57 6.02 -14.07
N ARG A 57 2.22 4.85 -13.98
CA ARG A 57 2.81 4.14 -15.13
C ARG A 57 1.74 3.73 -16.16
N LEU A 58 0.56 3.27 -15.74
CA LEU A 58 -0.57 2.95 -16.62
C LEU A 58 -1.13 4.17 -17.34
N ARG A 59 -1.37 5.26 -16.61
CA ARG A 59 -1.94 6.52 -17.15
C ARG A 59 -1.00 7.17 -18.16
N ALA A 60 0.31 7.11 -17.93
CA ALA A 60 1.31 7.58 -18.89
C ALA A 60 1.32 6.74 -20.17
N GLY A 61 1.23 5.40 -20.06
CA GLY A 61 1.23 4.48 -21.20
C GLY A 61 0.06 4.69 -22.17
N LEU A 62 -1.14 5.00 -21.67
CA LEU A 62 -2.32 5.26 -22.50
C LEU A 62 -2.27 6.61 -23.27
N GLY A 63 -1.30 7.48 -22.98
CA GLY A 63 -1.25 8.85 -23.48
C GLY A 63 -0.22 9.12 -24.60
N SER A 64 0.69 8.20 -24.89
CA SER A 64 1.80 8.47 -25.80
C SER A 64 1.47 8.15 -27.26
N PRO A 65 1.55 9.12 -28.20
CA PRO A 65 1.42 8.82 -29.64
C PRO A 65 2.58 7.94 -30.10
N GLY A 66 2.28 6.75 -30.62
CA GLY A 66 3.26 5.71 -30.93
C GLY A 66 3.75 4.91 -29.71
N GLY A 67 3.33 5.27 -28.49
CA GLY A 67 3.66 4.60 -27.23
C GLY A 67 2.88 3.31 -26.97
N ALA A 68 2.63 2.53 -28.03
CA ALA A 68 2.23 1.14 -27.86
C ALA A 68 3.48 0.29 -27.61
N GLY A 69 3.86 0.12 -26.34
CA GLY A 69 4.22 -1.24 -25.92
C GLY A 69 3.06 -2.13 -26.34
N PRO A 70 3.26 -3.18 -27.16
CA PRO A 70 2.24 -3.75 -28.03
C PRO A 70 0.97 -4.01 -27.23
N ALA A 71 -0.13 -3.32 -27.54
CA ALA A 71 -1.21 -2.91 -26.60
C ALA A 71 -1.73 -3.98 -25.62
N ARG A 72 -1.57 -5.26 -25.98
CA ARG A 72 -1.61 -6.44 -25.10
C ARG A 72 -0.83 -6.29 -23.78
N GLU A 73 0.37 -5.72 -23.79
CA GLU A 73 1.22 -5.53 -22.60
C GLU A 73 0.61 -4.50 -21.64
N LEU A 74 0.17 -3.35 -22.15
CA LEU A 74 -0.49 -2.31 -21.35
C LEU A 74 -1.82 -2.82 -20.77
N ARG A 75 -2.60 -3.58 -21.56
CA ARG A 75 -3.80 -4.28 -21.09
C ARG A 75 -3.48 -5.32 -20.00
N ALA A 76 -2.44 -6.13 -20.18
CA ALA A 76 -2.03 -7.13 -19.20
C ALA A 76 -1.55 -6.48 -17.89
N HIS A 77 -0.83 -5.36 -17.97
CA HIS A 77 -0.46 -4.55 -16.82
C HIS A 77 -1.71 -4.00 -16.11
N CYS A 78 -2.67 -3.42 -16.85
CA CYS A 78 -3.88 -2.86 -16.25
C CYS A 78 -4.70 -3.94 -15.50
N VAL A 79 -4.91 -5.11 -16.11
CA VAL A 79 -5.57 -6.26 -15.44
C VAL A 79 -4.79 -6.73 -14.20
N ALA A 80 -3.45 -6.79 -14.27
CA ALA A 80 -2.63 -7.18 -13.13
C ALA A 80 -2.71 -6.16 -11.98
N PHE A 81 -2.79 -4.87 -12.29
CA PHE A 81 -2.99 -3.78 -11.33
C PHE A 81 -4.38 -3.83 -10.70
N CYS A 82 -5.45 -3.92 -11.50
CA CYS A 82 -6.83 -4.05 -11.01
C CYS A 82 -6.96 -5.22 -10.02
N ALA A 83 -6.41 -6.39 -10.39
CA ALA A 83 -6.41 -7.55 -9.52
C ALA A 83 -5.52 -7.40 -8.28
N ALA A 84 -4.45 -6.60 -8.33
CA ALA A 84 -3.60 -6.33 -7.16
C ALA A 84 -4.29 -5.39 -6.17
N LEU A 85 -4.85 -4.28 -6.63
CA LEU A 85 -5.59 -3.32 -5.81
C LEU A 85 -6.83 -3.97 -5.18
N GLY A 86 -7.59 -4.77 -5.95
CA GLY A 86 -8.74 -5.50 -5.40
C GLY A 86 -8.36 -6.52 -4.30
N ARG A 87 -7.19 -7.18 -4.42
CA ARG A 87 -6.67 -8.09 -3.37
C ARG A 87 -6.16 -7.36 -2.14
N HIS A 88 -5.65 -6.13 -2.30
CA HIS A 88 -5.22 -5.26 -1.22
C HIS A 88 -6.42 -4.91 -0.32
N HIS A 89 -7.39 -4.19 -0.88
CA HIS A 89 -8.60 -3.75 -0.15
C HIS A 89 -9.41 -4.91 0.45
N THR A 90 -9.57 -6.03 -0.28
CA THR A 90 -10.29 -7.20 0.29
C THR A 90 -9.54 -7.90 1.42
N GLY A 91 -8.20 -7.80 1.45
CA GLY A 91 -7.36 -8.26 2.56
C GLY A 91 -7.47 -7.36 3.79
N GLU A 92 -7.66 -6.06 3.58
CA GLU A 92 -7.91 -5.08 4.63
C GLU A 92 -9.30 -5.28 5.24
N ASP A 93 -10.36 -5.23 4.42
CA ASP A 93 -11.75 -5.43 4.84
C ASP A 93 -11.95 -6.72 5.65
N GLY A 94 -11.49 -7.85 5.12
CA GLY A 94 -11.70 -9.18 5.73
C GLY A 94 -10.72 -9.53 6.84
N GLY A 95 -9.57 -8.84 6.89
CA GLY A 95 -8.44 -9.19 7.76
C GLY A 95 -8.07 -8.06 8.72
N ALA A 96 -7.39 -7.03 8.20
CA ALA A 96 -6.78 -5.98 9.01
C ALA A 96 -7.83 -5.13 9.75
N PHE A 97 -8.89 -4.71 9.07
CA PHE A 97 -9.93 -3.85 9.64
C PHE A 97 -10.69 -4.56 10.76
N ARG A 98 -11.01 -5.85 10.60
CA ARG A 98 -11.64 -6.65 11.67
C ARG A 98 -10.73 -6.73 12.91
N ALA A 99 -9.44 -7.00 12.73
CA ALA A 99 -8.49 -7.09 13.84
C ALA A 99 -8.30 -5.72 14.54
N LEU A 100 -8.20 -4.63 13.78
CA LEU A 100 -8.15 -3.27 14.33
C LEU A 100 -9.43 -2.90 15.08
N ALA A 101 -10.62 -3.23 14.55
CA ALA A 101 -11.90 -2.99 15.21
C ALA A 101 -12.09 -3.79 16.52
N GLU A 102 -11.32 -4.85 16.74
CA GLU A 102 -11.28 -5.64 17.98
C GLU A 102 -10.33 -5.02 19.02
N GLN A 103 -9.17 -4.50 18.60
CA GLN A 103 -8.16 -3.90 19.50
C GLN A 103 -8.41 -2.41 19.81
N ALA A 104 -8.94 -1.67 18.84
CA ALA A 104 -9.18 -0.23 18.85
C ALA A 104 -10.64 0.08 18.44
N PRO A 105 -11.64 -0.17 19.31
CA PRO A 105 -13.07 -0.03 19.00
C PRO A 105 -13.49 1.36 18.47
N GLU A 106 -12.77 2.40 18.85
CA GLU A 106 -12.96 3.80 18.43
C GLU A 106 -12.62 4.05 16.96
N LEU A 107 -11.87 3.16 16.29
CA LEU A 107 -11.61 3.24 14.85
C LEU A 107 -12.78 2.77 13.99
N ARG A 108 -13.78 2.08 14.55
CA ARG A 108 -14.88 1.49 13.76
C ARG A 108 -15.57 2.46 12.79
N PRO A 109 -15.80 3.75 13.10
CA PRO A 109 -16.32 4.71 12.12
C PRO A 109 -15.36 4.93 10.95
N VAL A 110 -14.06 5.08 11.21
CA VAL A 110 -13.02 5.27 10.17
C VAL A 110 -12.90 4.02 9.28
N LEU A 111 -12.91 2.84 9.89
CA LEU A 111 -12.85 1.57 9.15
C LEU A 111 -14.10 1.35 8.28
N ALA A 112 -15.27 1.83 8.74
CA ALA A 112 -16.49 1.81 7.94
C ALA A 112 -16.42 2.80 6.76
N GLU A 113 -15.89 4.01 6.97
CA GLU A 113 -15.65 4.98 5.89
C GLU A 113 -14.73 4.40 4.80
N LEU A 114 -13.59 3.81 5.20
CA LEU A 114 -12.66 3.15 4.28
C LEU A 114 -13.30 1.98 3.52
N ALA A 115 -14.10 1.16 4.19
CA ALA A 115 -14.83 0.06 3.56
C ALA A 115 -15.93 0.53 2.57
N GLU A 116 -16.48 1.75 2.71
CA GLU A 116 -17.34 2.33 1.67
C GLU A 116 -16.53 2.82 0.46
N ASP A 117 -15.38 3.47 0.67
CA ASP A 117 -14.45 3.84 -0.41
C ASP A 117 -14.00 2.61 -1.23
N HIS A 118 -13.70 1.50 -0.55
CA HIS A 118 -13.33 0.23 -1.19
C HIS A 118 -14.39 -0.28 -2.19
N LYS A 119 -15.68 -0.09 -1.90
CA LYS A 119 -16.79 -0.46 -2.82
C LYS A 119 -16.84 0.45 -4.05
N VAL A 120 -16.56 1.74 -3.88
CA VAL A 120 -16.46 2.70 -4.99
C VAL A 120 -15.27 2.34 -5.88
N VAL A 121 -14.11 2.04 -5.29
CA VAL A 121 -12.93 1.55 -6.01
C VAL A 121 -13.24 0.26 -6.77
N ALA A 122 -13.83 -0.75 -6.13
CA ALA A 122 -14.20 -2.01 -6.77
C ALA A 122 -15.17 -1.82 -7.96
N THR A 123 -16.08 -0.84 -7.86
CA THR A 123 -16.98 -0.46 -8.96
C THR A 123 -16.21 0.11 -10.15
N ILE A 124 -15.23 1.00 -9.91
CA ILE A 124 -14.38 1.58 -10.97
C ILE A 124 -13.48 0.50 -11.60
N LEU A 125 -12.89 -0.38 -10.79
CA LEU A 125 -12.10 -1.51 -11.28
C LEU A 125 -12.91 -2.42 -12.23
N THR A 126 -14.16 -2.73 -11.86
CA THR A 126 -15.08 -3.53 -12.70
C THR A 126 -15.38 -2.83 -14.04
N ARG A 127 -15.51 -1.50 -14.07
CA ARG A 127 -15.70 -0.72 -15.30
C ARG A 127 -14.47 -0.75 -16.19
N ILE A 128 -13.28 -0.56 -15.62
CA ILE A 128 -12.00 -0.65 -16.34
C ILE A 128 -11.84 -2.04 -16.97
N GLU A 129 -12.10 -3.11 -16.22
CA GLU A 129 -12.03 -4.48 -16.74
C GLU A 129 -13.05 -4.73 -17.87
N THR A 130 -14.26 -4.18 -17.77
CA THR A 130 -15.29 -4.22 -18.83
C THR A 130 -14.84 -3.50 -20.10
N LEU A 131 -14.37 -2.25 -19.98
CA LEU A 131 -13.87 -1.46 -21.12
C LEU A 131 -12.69 -2.17 -21.82
N LEU A 132 -11.79 -2.78 -21.05
CA LEU A 132 -10.72 -3.61 -21.59
C LEU A 132 -11.28 -4.85 -22.30
N ALA A 133 -12.25 -5.56 -21.70
CA ALA A 133 -12.89 -6.73 -22.29
C ALA A 133 -13.50 -6.43 -23.67
N GLU A 134 -14.24 -5.33 -23.77
CA GLU A 134 -14.93 -4.85 -24.98
C GLU A 134 -14.01 -4.22 -26.04
N ALA A 135 -12.71 -4.07 -25.72
CA ALA A 135 -11.73 -3.38 -26.56
C ALA A 135 -12.13 -1.92 -26.88
N ALA A 136 -12.64 -1.21 -25.87
CA ALA A 136 -12.94 0.21 -25.92
C ALA A 136 -11.70 1.06 -26.29
N ASP A 137 -11.94 2.31 -26.68
CA ASP A 137 -10.85 3.22 -27.04
C ASP A 137 -9.94 3.54 -25.82
N PRO A 138 -8.65 3.83 -26.04
CA PRO A 138 -7.73 4.15 -24.95
C PRO A 138 -8.11 5.38 -24.11
N GLY A 139 -8.90 6.31 -24.65
CA GLY A 139 -9.38 7.49 -23.95
C GLY A 139 -10.43 7.15 -22.89
N SER A 140 -11.38 6.27 -23.21
CA SER A 140 -12.37 5.77 -22.24
C SER A 140 -11.71 5.04 -21.06
N VAL A 141 -10.75 4.15 -21.32
CA VAL A 141 -9.99 3.46 -20.26
C VAL A 141 -9.17 4.46 -19.43
N ARG A 142 -8.57 5.46 -20.08
CA ARG A 142 -7.81 6.52 -19.40
C ARG A 142 -8.68 7.37 -18.48
N ALA A 143 -9.90 7.71 -18.89
CA ALA A 143 -10.82 8.51 -18.07
C ALA A 143 -11.18 7.82 -16.74
N GLU A 144 -11.48 6.52 -16.76
CA GLU A 144 -11.72 5.75 -15.53
C GLU A 144 -10.45 5.63 -14.66
N LEU A 145 -9.26 5.48 -15.25
CA LEU A 145 -7.99 5.46 -14.51
C LEU A 145 -7.60 6.84 -13.93
N ASP A 146 -7.95 7.94 -14.61
CA ASP A 146 -7.79 9.30 -14.10
C ASP A 146 -8.72 9.54 -12.90
N GLY A 147 -9.98 9.08 -12.97
CA GLY A 147 -10.93 9.10 -11.84
C GLY A 147 -10.49 8.23 -10.67
N LEU A 148 -10.02 7.01 -10.95
CA LEU A 148 -9.46 6.10 -9.94
C LEU A 148 -8.27 6.73 -9.21
N ALA A 149 -7.35 7.38 -9.94
CA ALA A 149 -6.19 8.02 -9.34
C ALA A 149 -6.55 9.18 -8.41
N ALA A 150 -7.57 9.98 -8.76
CA ALA A 150 -8.05 11.06 -7.90
C ALA A 150 -8.66 10.52 -6.58
N LEU A 151 -9.45 9.44 -6.66
CA LEU A 151 -10.04 8.78 -5.50
C LEU A 151 -8.96 8.17 -4.59
N LEU A 152 -8.09 7.34 -5.16
CA LEU A 152 -7.06 6.61 -4.41
C LEU A 152 -6.08 7.55 -3.69
N GLU A 153 -5.73 8.70 -4.28
CA GLU A 153 -4.84 9.65 -3.63
C GLU A 153 -5.46 10.22 -2.34
N SER A 154 -6.75 10.56 -2.34
CA SER A 154 -7.44 10.97 -1.12
C SER A 154 -7.62 9.83 -0.11
N HIS A 155 -7.92 8.63 -0.61
CA HIS A 155 -8.21 7.43 0.18
C HIS A 155 -6.97 6.90 0.90
N PHE A 156 -5.89 6.54 0.18
CA PHE A 156 -4.62 6.09 0.76
C PHE A 156 -4.07 7.11 1.76
N SER A 157 -4.12 8.40 1.42
CA SER A 157 -3.67 9.46 2.32
C SER A 157 -4.52 9.57 3.60
N TYR A 158 -5.82 9.28 3.54
CA TYR A 158 -6.69 9.24 4.72
C TYR A 158 -6.38 8.02 5.59
N GLU A 159 -6.29 6.85 4.96
CA GLU A 159 -6.00 5.59 5.62
C GLU A 159 -4.65 5.59 6.34
N GLU A 160 -3.57 5.94 5.64
CA GLU A 160 -2.22 5.99 6.20
C GLU A 160 -2.18 6.87 7.46
N ARG A 161 -2.77 8.07 7.40
CA ARG A 161 -2.81 9.00 8.54
C ARG A 161 -3.57 8.42 9.74
N LYS A 162 -4.62 7.61 9.50
CA LYS A 162 -5.48 7.06 10.56
C LYS A 162 -4.91 5.76 11.13
N LEU A 163 -4.61 4.79 10.27
CA LEU A 163 -4.24 3.44 10.69
C LEU A 163 -2.80 3.37 11.17
N VAL A 164 -1.85 4.09 10.55
CA VAL A 164 -0.46 4.12 11.04
C VAL A 164 -0.36 4.82 12.39
N ALA A 165 -1.18 5.86 12.63
CA ALA A 165 -1.26 6.50 13.93
C ALA A 165 -1.75 5.52 15.02
N ALA A 166 -2.83 4.78 14.74
CA ALA A 166 -3.37 3.79 15.68
C ALA A 166 -2.42 2.59 15.91
N LEU A 167 -1.81 2.05 14.85
CA LEU A 167 -0.84 0.97 14.95
C LEU A 167 0.37 1.36 15.81
N ASN A 168 0.83 2.62 15.70
CA ASN A 168 1.91 3.14 16.54
C ASN A 168 1.47 3.38 18.01
N GLN A 169 0.22 3.78 18.25
CA GLN A 169 -0.33 3.89 19.61
C GLN A 169 -0.41 2.51 20.29
N LEU A 170 -1.02 1.52 19.64
CA LEU A 170 -1.10 0.14 20.12
C LEU A 170 0.30 -0.48 20.32
N ALA A 171 1.27 -0.15 19.47
CA ALA A 171 2.67 -0.55 19.65
C ALA A 171 3.31 0.08 20.90
N GLY A 172 2.99 1.34 21.21
CA GLY A 172 3.44 2.03 22.41
C GLY A 172 2.88 1.43 23.70
N GLU A 173 1.56 1.27 23.78
CA GLU A 173 0.88 0.65 24.94
C GLU A 173 1.39 -0.78 25.21
N SER A 174 1.63 -1.55 24.14
CA SER A 174 2.23 -2.89 24.22
C SER A 174 3.64 -2.87 24.87
N VAL A 175 4.41 -1.81 24.68
CA VAL A 175 5.77 -1.66 25.26
C VAL A 175 5.70 -1.23 26.72
N GLU A 176 4.78 -0.32 27.06
CA GLU A 176 4.54 0.09 28.45
C GLU A 176 4.08 -1.09 29.32
N LEU A 177 3.11 -1.88 28.82
CA LEU A 177 2.60 -3.06 29.52
C LEU A 177 3.66 -4.16 29.74
N LEU A 178 4.61 -4.29 28.81
CA LEU A 178 5.73 -5.23 28.92
C LEU A 178 6.93 -4.69 29.73
N GLY A 179 6.82 -3.47 30.28
CA GLY A 179 7.80 -2.92 31.22
C GLY A 179 9.13 -2.48 30.61
N VAL A 180 9.24 -2.40 29.27
CA VAL A 180 10.46 -1.95 28.59
C VAL A 180 10.33 -0.46 28.25
N ALA A 181 10.39 0.39 29.27
CA ALA A 181 10.37 1.84 29.06
C ALA A 181 11.57 2.28 28.20
N PRO A 182 11.39 3.16 27.18
CA PRO A 182 12.52 3.76 26.49
C PRO A 182 13.37 4.57 27.48
N PRO A 183 14.70 4.64 27.31
CA PRO A 183 15.57 5.38 28.22
C PRO A 183 15.18 6.86 28.20
N GLN A 184 14.58 7.34 29.29
CA GLN A 184 14.13 8.73 29.38
C GLN A 184 15.31 9.66 29.14
N ALA A 185 15.16 10.58 28.18
CA ALA A 185 16.14 11.63 27.94
C ALA A 185 16.32 12.42 29.25
N ARG A 186 17.52 12.36 29.83
CA ARG A 186 17.82 12.97 31.13
C ARG A 186 17.44 14.44 31.11
N ALA A 187 16.37 14.80 31.82
CA ALA A 187 16.01 16.19 32.06
C ALA A 187 17.23 16.91 32.64
N HIS A 188 17.71 17.92 31.92
CA HIS A 188 18.89 18.67 32.30
C HIS A 188 18.51 19.59 33.47
N HIS A 189 18.67 19.10 34.70
CA HIS A 189 18.36 19.84 35.91
C HIS A 189 19.38 20.98 36.06
N PRO A 190 19.00 22.26 35.92
CA PRO A 190 19.92 23.35 36.15
C PRO A 190 20.27 23.36 37.63
N ARG A 191 21.55 23.12 37.95
CA ARG A 191 22.04 23.21 39.33
C ARG A 191 21.88 24.65 39.79
N GLY A 192 21.04 24.88 40.80
CA GLY A 192 20.97 26.18 41.47
C GLY A 192 22.33 26.54 42.06
N THR A 193 22.78 27.77 41.81
CA THR A 193 23.94 28.36 42.47
C THR A 193 23.45 29.20 43.64
N GLU A 194 23.52 28.65 44.84
CA GLU A 194 23.37 29.38 46.09
C GLU A 194 24.77 29.78 46.58
N THR A 195 25.04 31.09 46.72
CA THR A 195 25.99 31.66 47.68
C THR A 195 25.76 33.17 47.83
N ALA A 196 25.55 33.60 49.08
CA ALA A 196 25.80 34.93 49.66
C ALA A 196 25.15 36.17 49.01
#